data_AF-A0A559M4P1-F1
#
_entry.id   AF-A0A559M4P1-F1
#
_cell.length_a   1.000
_cell.length_b   1.000
_cell.length_c   1.000
_cell.angle_alpha   90.00
_cell.angle_beta   90.00
_cell.angle_gamma   90.00
#
_symmetry.space_group_name_H-M   'P 1'
#
loop_
_entity.id
_entity.type
_entity.pdbx_description
1 polymer ?
#
loop_
_entity_poly.entity_id
_entity_poly.type
_entity_poly.pdbx_seq_one_letter_code
_entity_poly.pdbx_strand_id
1 'polypeptide(L)'
;MHTDPIQPYPIPAIGGYTVEGHRFIKWREMLLANNTDERKIFGLSKRRREQFPAIVTVVQALVQAIPKIKQVTFCSGGNREGVLHMKLPAQVRESNPLSQLTGSAMPYESAEAVAKTISSGLTTEVPSIFSPEILQYVVQNTWLGMGESGDANSAKALHEPISGALAGLPGFTHEVRAILALTMCSRWGSDLGPIDQQLAHNLQDLIGDELTWWCRYVGTLAKLIATIHPAYGKSATEGESSAKGGILSLRSEMSHGLGKKGHKHGIRLVIHLKGHESVGISKSDIENMFAKIGKGLRAERRVEAEVMNGP
;
A
#
# COMPACT_ATOMS: atom_id res chain seq x y z
N MET A 1 -6.05 4.58 -19.23
CA MET A 1 -4.70 4.01 -19.07
C MET A 1 -3.78 4.28 -20.26
N HIS A 2 -4.16 4.03 -21.53
CA HIS A 2 -3.24 4.28 -22.66
C HIS A 2 -2.80 5.75 -22.82
N THR A 3 -3.69 6.70 -22.51
CA THR A 3 -3.42 8.14 -22.52
C THR A 3 -3.28 8.71 -21.09
N ASP A 4 -2.87 7.87 -20.15
CA ASP A 4 -2.61 8.31 -18.78
C ASP A 4 -1.33 9.16 -18.70
N PRO A 5 -1.28 10.23 -17.88
CA PRO A 5 -0.03 10.94 -17.65
C PRO A 5 1.10 10.02 -17.14
N ILE A 6 0.75 8.95 -16.42
CA ILE A 6 1.72 7.95 -15.95
C ILE A 6 1.90 6.90 -17.06
N GLN A 7 3.11 6.83 -17.63
CA GLN A 7 3.46 5.87 -18.69
C GLN A 7 4.80 5.17 -18.41
N PRO A 8 4.87 3.82 -18.51
CA PRO A 8 3.73 2.90 -18.63
C PRO A 8 2.87 2.93 -17.36
N TYR A 9 1.55 2.85 -17.52
CA TYR A 9 0.67 2.78 -16.35
C TYR A 9 0.95 1.52 -15.53
N PRO A 10 1.18 1.61 -14.20
CA PRO A 10 1.85 0.55 -13.43
C PRO A 10 0.98 -0.69 -13.15
N ILE A 11 -0.35 -0.55 -13.19
CA ILE A 11 -1.28 -1.66 -12.89
C ILE A 11 -2.07 -1.99 -14.17
N PRO A 12 -1.76 -3.09 -14.87
CA PRO A 12 -2.34 -3.43 -16.16
C PRO A 12 -3.73 -4.10 -16.03
N ALA A 13 -4.59 -3.58 -15.14
CA ALA A 13 -5.94 -4.06 -14.89
C ALA A 13 -6.95 -2.91 -14.99
N ILE A 14 -8.17 -3.18 -15.46
CA ILE A 14 -9.23 -2.14 -15.50
C ILE A 14 -9.95 -1.99 -14.16
N GLY A 15 -10.06 -3.08 -13.41
CA GLY A 15 -10.75 -3.08 -12.12
C GLY A 15 -9.97 -2.29 -11.08
N GLY A 16 -10.62 -1.28 -10.50
CA GLY A 16 -10.02 -0.37 -9.54
C GLY A 16 -9.32 0.84 -10.17
N TYR A 17 -9.23 0.92 -11.50
CA TYR A 17 -8.72 2.09 -12.19
C TYR A 17 -9.64 3.27 -11.93
N THR A 18 -9.08 4.41 -11.53
CA THR A 18 -9.85 5.58 -11.15
C THR A 18 -9.39 6.79 -11.96
N VAL A 19 -10.34 7.57 -12.45
CA VAL A 19 -10.07 8.79 -13.22
C VAL A 19 -10.91 9.94 -12.71
N GLU A 20 -10.31 11.13 -12.69
CA GLU A 20 -11.01 12.35 -12.37
C GLU A 20 -12.11 12.66 -13.39
N GLY A 21 -13.20 13.25 -12.92
CA GLY A 21 -14.38 13.54 -13.72
C GLY A 21 -14.10 14.46 -14.89
N HIS A 22 -13.24 15.47 -14.70
CA HIS A 22 -12.81 16.37 -15.77
C HIS A 22 -12.10 15.64 -16.93
N ARG A 23 -11.51 14.47 -16.66
CA ARG A 23 -10.93 13.60 -17.68
C ARG A 23 -11.97 12.64 -18.26
N PHE A 24 -12.84 12.08 -17.43
CA PHE A 24 -13.91 11.19 -17.86
C PHE A 24 -14.87 11.84 -18.87
N ILE A 25 -15.21 13.12 -18.67
CA ILE A 25 -16.13 13.85 -19.57
C ILE A 25 -15.54 14.15 -20.96
N LYS A 26 -14.23 13.94 -21.17
CA LYS A 26 -13.54 14.17 -22.45
C LYS A 26 -13.78 13.02 -23.45
N TRP A 27 -15.01 12.53 -23.53
CA TRP A 27 -15.38 11.40 -24.39
C TRP A 27 -15.15 11.67 -25.89
N ARG A 28 -15.20 12.94 -26.33
CA ARG A 28 -14.86 13.33 -27.70
C ARG A 28 -13.38 13.10 -28.02
N GLU A 29 -12.50 13.47 -27.09
CA GLU A 29 -11.05 13.23 -27.23
C GLU A 29 -10.76 11.73 -27.25
N MET A 30 -11.46 10.95 -26.42
CA MET A 30 -11.34 9.48 -26.42
C MET A 30 -11.82 8.84 -27.73
N LEU A 31 -12.93 9.32 -28.31
CA LEU A 31 -13.43 8.85 -29.60
C LEU A 31 -12.45 9.17 -30.73
N LEU A 32 -11.89 10.39 -30.74
CA LEU A 32 -10.87 10.78 -31.69
C LEU A 32 -9.65 9.85 -31.60
N ALA A 33 -9.13 9.63 -30.39
CA ALA A 33 -7.99 8.75 -30.15
C ALA A 33 -8.26 7.31 -30.62
N ASN A 34 -9.47 6.77 -30.40
CA ASN A 34 -9.85 5.44 -30.90
C ASN A 34 -9.84 5.36 -32.43
N ASN A 35 -10.22 6.45 -33.12
CA ASN A 35 -10.32 6.50 -34.57
C ASN A 35 -8.99 6.80 -35.27
N THR A 36 -8.09 7.52 -34.60
CA THR A 36 -6.81 7.96 -35.19
C THR A 36 -5.61 7.12 -34.76
N ASP A 37 -5.65 6.44 -33.61
CA ASP A 37 -4.52 5.60 -33.18
C ASP A 37 -4.56 4.23 -33.85
N GLU A 38 -3.70 4.06 -34.86
CA GLU A 38 -3.53 2.81 -35.60
C GLU A 38 -2.81 1.73 -34.79
N ARG A 39 -2.14 2.09 -33.69
CA ARG A 39 -1.37 1.13 -32.89
C ARG A 39 -2.29 0.19 -32.12
N LYS A 40 -1.74 -0.96 -31.73
CA LYS A 40 -2.44 -1.91 -30.86
C LYS A 40 -2.48 -1.36 -29.44
N ILE A 41 -3.66 -0.92 -29.00
CA ILE A 41 -3.90 -0.55 -27.60
C ILE A 41 -4.02 -1.84 -26.77
N PHE A 42 -3.17 -1.98 -25.75
CA PHE A 42 -3.22 -3.12 -24.83
C PHE A 42 -4.62 -3.25 -24.18
N GLY A 43 -5.16 -4.47 -24.12
CA GLY A 43 -6.49 -4.74 -23.56
C GLY A 43 -7.69 -4.36 -24.45
N LEU A 44 -7.46 -3.72 -25.60
CA LEU A 44 -8.52 -3.28 -26.51
C LEU A 44 -8.48 -4.06 -27.84
N SER A 45 -9.39 -5.02 -28.00
CA SER A 45 -9.51 -5.81 -29.23
C SER A 45 -10.09 -5.00 -30.39
N LYS A 46 -9.92 -5.47 -31.64
CA LYS A 46 -10.53 -4.86 -32.82
C LYS A 46 -12.06 -4.73 -32.68
N ARG A 47 -12.72 -5.80 -32.22
CA ARG A 47 -14.16 -5.80 -31.91
C ARG A 47 -14.55 -4.70 -30.91
N ARG A 48 -13.77 -4.50 -29.84
CA ARG A 48 -14.03 -3.44 -28.86
C ARG A 48 -13.82 -2.04 -29.45
N ARG A 49 -12.84 -1.86 -30.33
CA ARG A 49 -12.62 -0.59 -31.06
C ARG A 49 -13.79 -0.25 -31.99
N GLU A 50 -14.32 -1.23 -32.70
CA GLU A 50 -15.50 -1.07 -33.57
C GLU A 50 -16.76 -0.69 -32.78
N GLN A 51 -16.89 -1.18 -31.54
CA GLN A 51 -18.01 -0.86 -30.65
C GLN A 51 -17.84 0.46 -29.88
N PHE A 52 -16.65 1.07 -29.92
CA PHE A 52 -16.33 2.25 -29.13
C PHE A 52 -17.27 3.44 -29.37
N PRO A 53 -17.74 3.75 -30.60
CA PRO A 53 -18.72 4.81 -30.82
C PRO A 53 -20.02 4.62 -30.03
N ALA A 54 -20.53 3.38 -29.92
CA ALA A 54 -21.73 3.09 -29.13
C ALA A 54 -21.48 3.28 -27.63
N ILE A 55 -20.30 2.88 -27.14
CA ILE A 55 -19.88 3.12 -25.74
C ILE A 55 -19.84 4.62 -25.45
N VAL A 56 -19.29 5.42 -26.38
CA VAL A 56 -19.21 6.88 -26.24
C VAL A 56 -20.59 7.51 -26.17
N THR A 57 -21.57 7.04 -26.94
CA THR A 57 -22.97 7.51 -26.82
C THR A 57 -23.55 7.29 -25.43
N VAL A 58 -23.27 6.13 -24.80
CA VAL A 58 -23.71 5.84 -23.43
C VAL A 58 -23.00 6.75 -22.42
N VAL A 59 -21.69 6.94 -22.56
CA VAL A 59 -20.92 7.85 -21.71
C VAL A 59 -21.44 9.28 -21.84
N GLN A 60 -21.75 9.74 -23.05
CA GLN A 60 -22.34 11.05 -23.29
C GLN A 60 -23.67 11.20 -22.53
N ALA A 61 -24.58 10.23 -22.66
CA ALA A 61 -25.86 10.25 -21.96
C ALA A 61 -25.67 10.27 -20.44
N LEU A 62 -24.72 9.49 -19.91
CA LEU A 62 -24.39 9.47 -18.49
C LEU A 62 -23.88 10.82 -17.99
N VAL A 63 -22.96 11.46 -18.73
CA VAL A 63 -22.40 12.78 -18.39
C VAL A 63 -23.49 13.87 -18.42
N GLN A 64 -24.47 13.75 -19.33
CA GLN A 64 -25.60 14.67 -19.40
C GLN A 64 -26.59 14.44 -18.25
N ALA A 65 -26.85 13.18 -17.88
CA ALA A 65 -27.78 12.83 -16.81
C ALA A 65 -27.22 13.12 -15.40
N ILE A 66 -25.91 13.00 -15.21
CA ILE A 66 -25.23 13.20 -13.93
C ILE A 66 -24.28 14.39 -14.07
N PRO A 67 -24.74 15.63 -13.82
CA PRO A 67 -23.85 16.79 -13.85
C PRO A 67 -22.84 16.71 -12.70
N LYS A 68 -21.61 17.20 -12.94
CA LYS A 68 -20.53 17.31 -11.94
C LYS A 68 -20.02 15.97 -11.39
N ILE A 69 -19.86 14.97 -12.25
CA ILE A 69 -19.09 13.75 -11.93
C ILE A 69 -17.73 14.19 -11.39
N LYS A 70 -17.43 13.84 -10.13
CA LYS A 70 -16.14 14.14 -9.51
C LYS A 70 -15.07 13.15 -9.95
N GLN A 71 -15.42 11.87 -9.96
CA GLN A 71 -14.49 10.78 -10.19
C GLN A 71 -15.26 9.56 -10.70
N VAL A 72 -14.58 8.71 -11.47
CA VAL A 72 -15.11 7.42 -11.95
C VAL A 72 -14.10 6.33 -11.64
N THR A 73 -14.53 5.30 -10.91
CA THR A 73 -13.77 4.08 -10.67
C THR A 73 -14.36 2.95 -11.51
N PHE A 74 -13.53 2.34 -12.35
CA PHE A 74 -13.93 1.23 -13.20
C PHE A 74 -13.92 -0.07 -12.39
N CYS A 75 -14.95 -0.89 -12.54
CA CYS A 75 -15.02 -2.22 -11.94
C CYS A 75 -14.74 -3.31 -12.99
N SER A 76 -14.17 -4.44 -12.54
CA SER A 76 -13.99 -5.64 -13.37
C SER A 76 -15.11 -6.66 -13.17
N GLY A 77 -15.84 -6.58 -12.05
CA GLY A 77 -17.00 -7.44 -11.78
C GLY A 77 -18.24 -6.97 -12.52
N GLY A 78 -19.09 -7.93 -12.92
CA GLY A 78 -20.38 -7.67 -13.54
C GLY A 78 -21.46 -8.61 -13.01
N ASN A 79 -22.44 -8.91 -13.87
CA ASN A 79 -23.62 -9.68 -13.45
C ASN A 79 -23.29 -11.09 -12.92
N ARG A 80 -22.25 -11.74 -13.45
CA ARG A 80 -21.86 -13.10 -13.02
C ARG A 80 -21.32 -13.07 -11.60
N GLU A 81 -20.39 -12.15 -11.33
CA GLU A 81 -19.81 -11.93 -10.02
C GLU A 81 -20.90 -11.49 -9.03
N GLY A 82 -21.85 -10.67 -9.47
CA GLY A 82 -23.03 -10.29 -8.68
C GLY A 82 -23.90 -11.50 -8.28
N VAL A 83 -24.22 -12.39 -9.22
CA VAL A 83 -24.98 -13.62 -8.91
C VAL A 83 -24.24 -14.53 -7.95
N LEU A 84 -22.92 -14.70 -8.11
CA LEU A 84 -22.11 -15.48 -7.18
C LEU A 84 -22.06 -14.83 -5.80
N HIS A 85 -21.86 -13.52 -5.74
CA HIS A 85 -21.86 -12.77 -4.49
C HIS A 85 -23.19 -12.96 -3.74
N MET A 86 -24.33 -12.88 -4.44
CA MET A 86 -25.66 -13.10 -3.84
C MET A 86 -25.90 -14.53 -3.32
N LYS A 87 -25.09 -15.52 -3.71
CA LYS A 87 -25.14 -16.88 -3.17
C LYS A 87 -24.34 -17.05 -1.88
N LEU A 88 -23.49 -16.10 -1.53
CA LEU A 88 -22.70 -16.15 -0.29
C LEU A 88 -23.60 -15.86 0.92
N PRO A 89 -23.30 -16.45 2.09
CA PRO A 89 -23.94 -16.06 3.35
C PRO A 89 -23.79 -14.55 3.61
N ALA A 90 -24.81 -13.94 4.23
CA ALA A 90 -24.80 -12.50 4.51
C ALA A 90 -23.54 -12.04 5.26
N GLN A 91 -23.13 -12.80 6.29
CA GLN A 91 -21.91 -12.54 7.05
C GLN A 91 -20.65 -12.47 6.18
N VAL A 92 -20.55 -13.32 5.15
CA VAL A 92 -19.39 -13.32 4.23
C VAL A 92 -19.47 -12.13 3.29
N ARG A 93 -20.67 -11.80 2.77
CA ARG A 93 -20.88 -10.63 1.90
C ARG A 93 -20.55 -9.31 2.58
N GLU A 94 -20.84 -9.22 3.87
CA GLU A 94 -20.64 -8.03 4.70
C GLU A 94 -19.23 -7.98 5.32
N SER A 95 -18.42 -9.02 5.14
CA SER A 95 -17.04 -9.05 5.63
C SER A 95 -16.07 -8.28 4.74
N ASN A 96 -14.97 -7.79 5.32
CA ASN A 96 -13.91 -7.16 4.55
C ASN A 96 -13.13 -8.22 3.75
N PRO A 97 -13.00 -8.12 2.41
CA PRO A 97 -12.27 -9.10 1.62
C PRO A 97 -10.78 -9.21 2.00
N LEU A 98 -10.16 -8.16 2.57
CA LEU A 98 -8.78 -8.22 3.07
C LEU A 98 -8.61 -9.27 4.16
N SER A 99 -9.59 -9.39 5.07
CA SER A 99 -9.48 -10.33 6.21
C SER A 99 -9.59 -11.79 5.77
N GLN A 100 -10.07 -12.04 4.56
CA GLN A 100 -10.21 -13.38 3.97
C GLN A 100 -8.93 -13.83 3.27
N LEU A 101 -7.99 -12.93 3.05
CA LEU A 101 -6.67 -13.29 2.54
C LEU A 101 -5.86 -13.95 3.64
N THR A 102 -5.41 -15.16 3.36
CA THR A 102 -4.45 -15.83 4.21
C THR A 102 -3.10 -15.11 4.11
N GLY A 103 -2.74 -14.32 5.13
CA GLY A 103 -1.36 -13.94 5.38
C GLY A 103 -0.59 -15.08 6.06
N SER A 104 0.56 -14.79 6.68
CA SER A 104 1.32 -15.79 7.46
C SER A 104 0.42 -16.56 8.44
N ALA A 105 0.85 -17.75 8.89
CA ALA A 105 0.14 -18.58 9.88
C ALA A 105 0.01 -17.94 11.28
N MET A 106 0.19 -16.63 11.39
CA MET A 106 0.03 -15.85 12.60
C MET A 106 -1.45 -15.86 13.05
N PRO A 107 -1.72 -16.17 14.33
CA PRO A 107 -3.05 -16.01 14.90
C PRO A 107 -3.57 -14.57 14.77
N TYR A 108 -4.89 -14.41 14.61
CA TYR A 108 -5.52 -13.08 14.45
C TYR A 108 -5.20 -12.12 15.62
N GLU A 109 -5.33 -12.59 16.86
CA GLU A 109 -5.07 -11.80 18.08
C GLU A 109 -3.63 -11.27 18.14
N SER A 110 -2.68 -12.10 17.70
CA SER A 110 -1.28 -11.75 17.57
C SER A 110 -1.06 -10.65 16.52
N ALA A 111 -1.69 -10.79 15.35
CA ALA A 111 -1.62 -9.77 14.30
C ALA A 111 -2.24 -8.45 14.78
N GLU A 112 -3.35 -8.52 15.51
CA GLU A 112 -4.00 -7.33 16.08
C GLU A 112 -3.09 -6.62 17.11
N ALA A 113 -2.43 -7.36 17.98
CA ALA A 113 -1.50 -6.79 18.96
C ALA A 113 -0.33 -6.06 18.27
N VAL A 114 0.26 -6.64 17.23
CA VAL A 114 1.33 -6.00 16.47
C VAL A 114 0.81 -4.79 15.68
N ALA A 115 -0.40 -4.87 15.11
CA ALA A 115 -1.02 -3.75 14.41
C ALA A 115 -1.26 -2.57 15.37
N LYS A 116 -1.63 -2.83 16.62
CA LYS A 116 -1.72 -1.81 17.68
C LYS A 116 -0.36 -1.18 17.98
N THR A 117 0.72 -1.96 18.02
CA THR A 117 2.09 -1.42 18.17
C THR A 117 2.48 -0.53 16.99
N ILE A 118 2.21 -0.94 15.75
CA ILE A 118 2.44 -0.06 14.58
C ILE A 118 1.62 1.22 14.71
N SER A 119 0.34 1.09 15.08
CA SER A 119 -0.59 2.21 15.23
C SER A 119 -0.12 3.22 16.28
N SER A 120 0.52 2.79 17.37
CA SER A 120 1.07 3.71 18.38
C SER A 120 2.29 4.50 17.88
N GLY A 121 2.92 4.04 16.80
CA GLY A 121 3.93 4.78 16.05
C GLY A 121 3.35 5.75 15.02
N LEU A 122 2.04 5.77 14.78
CA LEU A 122 1.40 6.70 13.84
C LEU A 122 0.93 7.98 14.55
N THR A 123 0.90 9.09 13.82
CA THR A 123 0.37 10.36 14.33
C THR A 123 -1.08 10.57 13.90
N THR A 124 -1.74 11.59 14.45
CA THR A 124 -3.11 11.97 14.06
C THR A 124 -3.23 12.46 12.61
N GLU A 125 -2.10 12.76 11.95
CA GLU A 125 -2.07 13.14 10.54
C GLU A 125 -2.00 11.95 9.57
N VAL A 126 -1.96 10.71 10.08
CA VAL A 126 -1.90 9.54 9.20
C VAL A 126 -3.10 9.53 8.23
N PRO A 127 -2.86 9.35 6.92
CA PRO A 127 -3.94 9.24 5.94
C PRO A 127 -4.88 8.09 6.30
N SER A 128 -6.19 8.34 6.20
CA SER A 128 -7.24 7.38 6.57
C SER A 128 -7.18 6.06 5.78
N ILE A 129 -6.44 6.02 4.67
CA ILE A 129 -6.21 4.82 3.89
C ILE A 129 -5.35 3.78 4.62
N PHE A 130 -4.56 4.18 5.62
CA PHE A 130 -3.91 3.26 6.56
C PHE A 130 -4.90 2.84 7.65
N SER A 131 -6.01 2.24 7.24
CA SER A 131 -7.05 1.74 8.13
C SER A 131 -6.55 0.54 8.95
N PRO A 132 -7.25 0.14 10.03
CA PRO A 132 -6.90 -1.05 10.80
C PRO A 132 -6.72 -2.31 9.95
N GLU A 133 -7.51 -2.48 8.89
CA GLU A 133 -7.45 -3.65 8.01
C GLU A 133 -6.22 -3.64 7.09
N ILE A 134 -5.81 -2.44 6.64
CA ILE A 134 -4.55 -2.29 5.87
C ILE A 134 -3.36 -2.57 6.77
N LEU A 135 -3.35 -2.03 8.01
CA LEU A 135 -2.29 -2.31 8.98
C LEU A 135 -2.25 -3.81 9.35
N GLN A 136 -3.42 -4.42 9.53
CA GLN A 136 -3.52 -5.86 9.78
C GLN A 136 -2.91 -6.66 8.62
N TYR A 137 -3.23 -6.32 7.37
CA TYR A 137 -2.63 -6.97 6.21
C TYR A 137 -1.10 -6.80 6.21
N VAL A 138 -0.59 -5.59 6.44
CA VAL A 138 0.86 -5.32 6.52
C VAL A 138 1.51 -6.23 7.56
N VAL A 139 0.92 -6.33 8.76
CA VAL A 139 1.42 -7.18 9.85
C VAL A 139 1.40 -8.66 9.47
N GLN A 140 0.28 -9.16 8.95
CA GLN A 140 0.16 -10.57 8.59
C GLN A 140 1.17 -11.00 7.52
N ASN A 141 1.65 -10.05 6.70
CA ASN A 141 2.62 -10.29 5.64
C ASN A 141 4.04 -9.84 6.00
N THR A 142 4.27 -9.27 7.19
CA THR A 142 5.55 -8.71 7.63
C THR A 142 6.67 -9.75 7.72
N TRP A 143 6.35 -11.02 7.99
CA TRP A 143 7.33 -12.11 8.14
C TRP A 143 7.38 -13.08 6.95
N LEU A 144 6.58 -12.84 5.90
CA LEU A 144 6.59 -13.72 4.73
C LEU A 144 7.86 -13.50 3.90
N GLY A 145 8.66 -14.56 3.72
CA GLY A 145 9.90 -14.48 2.92
C GLY A 145 11.16 -14.13 3.72
N MET A 146 11.14 -14.22 5.06
CA MET A 146 12.32 -13.97 5.91
C MET A 146 13.56 -14.84 5.61
N GLY A 147 13.44 -15.90 4.79
CA GLY A 147 14.56 -16.70 4.30
C GLY A 147 15.18 -16.21 2.98
N GLU A 148 14.53 -15.27 2.29
CA GLU A 148 14.97 -14.71 1.02
C GLU A 148 15.71 -13.38 1.23
N SER A 149 16.49 -12.96 0.23
CA SER A 149 17.19 -11.67 0.27
C SER A 149 16.21 -10.48 0.23
N GLY A 150 16.64 -9.36 0.82
CA GLY A 150 15.79 -8.16 0.93
C GLY A 150 15.41 -7.54 -0.42
N ASP A 151 16.29 -7.63 -1.43
CA ASP A 151 16.04 -7.17 -2.79
C ASP A 151 15.00 -8.04 -3.52
N ALA A 152 15.14 -9.38 -3.43
CA ALA A 152 14.16 -10.32 -3.97
C ALA A 152 12.78 -10.12 -3.34
N ASN A 153 12.73 -9.94 -2.02
CA ASN A 153 11.47 -9.66 -1.31
C ASN A 153 10.90 -8.26 -1.63
N SER A 154 11.75 -7.25 -1.82
CA SER A 154 11.31 -5.90 -2.23
C SER A 154 10.62 -5.95 -3.60
N ALA A 155 11.22 -6.65 -4.56
CA ALA A 155 10.63 -6.88 -5.87
C ALA A 155 9.31 -7.67 -5.77
N LYS A 156 9.31 -8.81 -5.06
CA LYS A 156 8.09 -9.62 -4.86
C LYS A 156 6.95 -8.80 -4.25
N ALA A 157 7.24 -8.02 -3.20
CA ALA A 157 6.27 -7.16 -2.54
C ALA A 157 5.68 -6.09 -3.48
N LEU A 158 6.49 -5.55 -4.38
CA LEU A 158 6.05 -4.56 -5.37
C LEU A 158 5.05 -5.14 -6.37
N HIS A 159 5.25 -6.40 -6.78
CA HIS A 159 4.42 -7.08 -7.77
C HIS A 159 3.17 -7.76 -7.17
N GLU A 160 3.18 -8.12 -5.89
CA GLU A 160 2.08 -8.88 -5.25
C GLU A 160 0.69 -8.23 -5.43
N PRO A 161 0.50 -6.91 -5.22
CA PRO A 161 -0.78 -6.22 -5.49
C PRO A 161 -1.20 -6.11 -6.96
N ILE A 162 -0.28 -6.41 -7.88
CA ILE A 162 -0.42 -6.16 -9.32
C ILE A 162 -0.68 -7.46 -10.07
N SER A 163 0.06 -8.52 -9.75
CA SER A 163 0.00 -9.82 -10.42
C SER A 163 -0.12 -11.02 -9.45
N GLY A 164 -0.03 -10.79 -8.14
CA GLY A 164 -0.17 -11.83 -7.11
C GLY A 164 -1.61 -12.07 -6.66
N ALA A 165 -1.77 -12.63 -5.45
CA ALA A 165 -3.06 -12.99 -4.87
C ALA A 165 -3.98 -11.77 -4.67
N LEU A 166 -3.39 -10.60 -4.46
CA LEU A 166 -4.10 -9.33 -4.33
C LEU A 166 -4.65 -8.77 -5.64
N ALA A 167 -4.09 -9.17 -6.79
CA ALA A 167 -4.43 -8.59 -8.08
C ALA A 167 -5.89 -8.83 -8.50
N GLY A 168 -6.50 -9.92 -8.02
CA GLY A 168 -7.86 -10.31 -8.33
C GLY A 168 -8.92 -9.82 -7.33
N LEU A 169 -8.52 -9.16 -6.24
CA LEU A 169 -9.45 -8.87 -5.16
C LEU A 169 -10.48 -7.80 -5.55
N PRO A 170 -11.78 -8.12 -5.40
CA PRO A 170 -12.84 -7.14 -5.55
C PRO A 170 -12.70 -6.00 -4.54
N GLY A 171 -13.05 -4.78 -4.96
CA GLY A 171 -13.10 -3.61 -4.09
C GLY A 171 -11.79 -2.83 -3.95
N PHE A 172 -10.66 -3.33 -4.45
CA PHE A 172 -9.39 -2.59 -4.36
C PHE A 172 -9.22 -1.65 -5.53
N THR A 173 -9.09 -0.37 -5.22
CA THR A 173 -8.63 0.62 -6.19
C THR A 173 -7.15 0.41 -6.50
N HIS A 174 -6.69 1.00 -7.61
CA HIS A 174 -5.27 1.04 -7.94
C HIS A 174 -4.44 1.79 -6.90
N GLU A 175 -5.03 2.78 -6.23
CA GLU A 175 -4.41 3.50 -5.11
C GLU A 175 -4.11 2.56 -3.94
N VAL A 176 -5.09 1.77 -3.49
CA VAL A 176 -4.89 0.78 -2.40
C VAL A 176 -3.81 -0.23 -2.78
N ARG A 177 -3.82 -0.73 -4.02
CA ARG A 177 -2.79 -1.67 -4.51
C ARG A 177 -1.40 -1.04 -4.49
N ALA A 178 -1.27 0.20 -4.95
CA ALA A 178 0.00 0.92 -4.92
C ALA A 178 0.50 1.17 -3.49
N ILE A 179 -0.40 1.49 -2.56
CA ILE A 179 -0.06 1.67 -1.14
C ILE A 179 0.45 0.37 -0.53
N LEU A 180 -0.24 -0.74 -0.75
CA LEU A 180 0.21 -2.05 -0.26
C LEU A 180 1.56 -2.44 -0.87
N ALA A 181 1.74 -2.20 -2.17
CA ALA A 181 2.98 -2.52 -2.90
C ALA A 181 4.16 -1.73 -2.33
N LEU A 182 4.02 -0.41 -2.22
CA LEU A 182 5.09 0.47 -1.76
C LEU A 182 5.37 0.31 -0.26
N THR A 183 4.34 0.06 0.55
CA THR A 183 4.48 -0.19 2.00
C THR A 183 5.25 -1.49 2.24
N MET A 184 4.84 -2.58 1.59
CA MET A 184 5.51 -3.88 1.75
C MET A 184 6.91 -3.90 1.09
N CYS A 185 7.11 -3.17 -0.01
CA CYS A 185 8.44 -2.96 -0.58
C CYS A 185 9.36 -2.21 0.40
N SER A 186 8.84 -1.17 1.06
CA SER A 186 9.59 -0.40 2.07
C SER A 186 9.90 -1.23 3.31
N ARG A 187 9.00 -2.16 3.69
CA ARG A 187 9.28 -3.18 4.72
C ARG A 187 10.54 -3.97 4.42
N TRP A 188 10.83 -4.28 3.16
CA TRP A 188 12.05 -5.01 2.76
C TRP A 188 13.26 -4.12 2.47
N GLY A 189 13.11 -2.80 2.62
CA GLY A 189 14.17 -1.82 2.43
C GLY A 189 14.19 -1.14 1.06
N SER A 190 13.28 -1.52 0.15
CA SER A 190 13.17 -0.94 -1.19
C SER A 190 14.47 -1.02 -2.01
N ASP A 191 15.21 -2.11 -1.86
CA ASP A 191 16.35 -2.38 -2.72
C ASP A 191 15.84 -3.02 -4.01
N LEU A 192 15.69 -2.21 -5.05
CA LEU A 192 15.03 -2.60 -6.29
C LEU A 192 16.02 -2.56 -7.46
N GLY A 193 15.94 -3.58 -8.32
CA GLY A 193 16.63 -3.57 -9.60
C GLY A 193 16.08 -2.50 -10.56
N PRO A 194 16.80 -2.15 -11.65
CA PRO A 194 16.42 -1.04 -12.53
C PRO A 194 15.00 -1.14 -13.12
N ILE A 195 14.53 -2.35 -13.43
CA ILE A 195 13.18 -2.57 -13.98
C ILE A 195 12.10 -2.25 -12.92
N ASP A 196 12.30 -2.74 -11.70
CA ASP A 196 11.36 -2.53 -10.61
C ASP A 196 11.40 -1.10 -10.07
N GLN A 197 12.52 -0.39 -10.21
CA GLN A 197 12.58 1.04 -9.91
C GLN A 197 11.60 1.85 -10.76
N GLN A 198 11.49 1.57 -12.05
CA GLN A 198 10.51 2.27 -12.90
C GLN A 198 9.08 1.96 -12.46
N LEU A 199 8.78 0.71 -12.12
CA LEU A 199 7.47 0.32 -11.59
C LEU A 199 7.18 1.06 -10.28
N ALA A 200 8.13 1.09 -9.36
CA ALA A 200 8.01 1.81 -8.10
C ALA A 200 7.80 3.31 -8.30
N HIS A 201 8.52 3.95 -9.23
CA HIS A 201 8.30 5.37 -9.56
C HIS A 201 6.89 5.60 -10.10
N ASN A 202 6.41 4.75 -11.01
CA ASN A 202 5.06 4.91 -11.59
C ASN A 202 3.96 4.68 -10.55
N LEU A 203 4.17 3.78 -9.58
CA LEU A 203 3.26 3.61 -8.43
C LEU A 203 3.32 4.82 -7.48
N GLN A 204 4.48 5.44 -7.30
CA GLN A 204 4.64 6.67 -6.51
C GLN A 204 3.91 7.83 -7.17
N ASP A 205 4.05 7.99 -8.50
CA ASP A 205 3.32 9.00 -9.27
C ASP A 205 1.80 8.79 -9.19
N LEU A 206 1.36 7.54 -9.06
CA LEU A 206 -0.07 7.19 -8.96
C LEU A 206 -0.69 7.68 -7.66
N ILE A 207 0.02 7.60 -6.54
CA ILE A 207 -0.49 7.98 -5.20
C ILE A 207 0.05 9.32 -4.69
N GLY A 208 1.05 9.89 -5.37
CA GLY A 208 1.72 11.12 -4.99
C GLY A 208 2.74 10.97 -3.84
N ASP A 209 3.50 12.03 -3.63
CA ASP A 209 4.63 12.06 -2.68
C ASP A 209 4.21 11.88 -1.23
N GLU A 210 3.06 12.45 -0.84
CA GLU A 210 2.59 12.40 0.55
C GLU A 210 2.23 10.96 0.95
N LEU A 211 1.39 10.27 0.16
CA LEU A 211 1.06 8.87 0.41
C LEU A 211 2.29 7.96 0.28
N THR A 212 3.19 8.26 -0.68
CA THR A 212 4.47 7.53 -0.80
C THR A 212 5.32 7.65 0.47
N TRP A 213 5.40 8.84 1.06
CA TRP A 213 6.12 9.07 2.30
C TRP A 213 5.55 8.22 3.44
N TRP A 214 4.22 8.18 3.57
CA TRP A 214 3.54 7.34 4.56
C TRP A 214 3.74 5.84 4.32
N CYS A 215 3.70 5.39 3.06
CA CYS A 215 4.02 3.99 2.73
C CYS A 215 5.43 3.61 3.22
N ARG A 216 6.40 4.49 2.99
CA ARG A 216 7.78 4.29 3.46
C ARG A 216 7.86 4.29 4.99
N TYR A 217 7.14 5.19 5.66
CA TYR A 217 7.11 5.24 7.12
C TYR A 217 6.51 3.97 7.72
N VAL A 218 5.31 3.58 7.31
CA VAL A 218 4.61 2.38 7.80
C VAL A 218 5.40 1.11 7.48
N GLY A 219 5.95 1.01 6.27
CA GLY A 219 6.84 -0.11 5.89
C GLY A 219 8.08 -0.18 6.77
N THR A 220 8.70 0.96 7.09
CA THR A 220 9.86 1.02 7.99
C THR A 220 9.51 0.64 9.42
N LEU A 221 8.31 1.00 9.92
CA LEU A 221 7.82 0.52 11.22
C LEU A 221 7.67 -1.02 11.23
N ALA A 222 7.11 -1.59 10.17
CA ALA A 222 7.02 -3.05 10.05
C ALA A 222 8.42 -3.70 9.94
N LYS A 223 9.38 -3.04 9.28
CA LYS A 223 10.79 -3.49 9.22
C LYS A 223 11.46 -3.49 10.59
N LEU A 224 11.24 -2.43 11.36
CA LEU A 224 11.72 -2.32 12.74
C LEU A 224 11.21 -3.50 13.58
N ILE A 225 9.91 -3.75 13.54
CA ILE A 225 9.29 -4.87 14.28
C ILE A 225 9.91 -6.20 13.89
N ALA A 226 10.06 -6.48 12.60
CA ALA A 226 10.66 -7.74 12.15
C ALA A 226 12.17 -7.84 12.44
N THR A 227 12.86 -6.71 12.60
CA THR A 227 14.28 -6.71 13.01
C THR A 227 14.43 -7.06 14.48
N ILE A 228 13.54 -6.54 15.33
CA ILE A 228 13.51 -6.83 16.77
C ILE A 228 12.95 -8.24 17.02
N HIS A 229 11.97 -8.67 16.22
CA HIS A 229 11.35 -9.99 16.29
C HIS A 229 11.48 -10.73 14.95
N PRO A 230 12.63 -11.38 14.67
CA PRO A 230 12.85 -12.08 13.39
C PRO A 230 11.91 -13.27 13.15
N ALA A 231 11.38 -13.87 14.21
CA ALA A 231 10.42 -14.96 14.14
C ALA A 231 9.20 -14.65 15.01
N TYR A 232 8.02 -14.57 14.40
CA TYR A 232 6.77 -14.45 15.11
C TYR A 232 6.00 -15.77 14.99
N GLY A 233 5.53 -16.32 16.12
CA GLY A 233 4.68 -17.52 16.11
C GLY A 233 5.35 -18.87 16.38
N LYS A 234 6.52 -18.92 17.04
CA LYS A 234 7.02 -20.14 17.67
C LYS A 234 7.60 -19.83 19.05
N SER A 235 6.74 -19.73 20.06
CA SER A 235 7.19 -20.14 21.39
C SER A 235 7.36 -21.66 21.34
N ALA A 236 8.58 -22.16 21.55
CA ALA A 236 8.85 -23.59 21.69
C ALA A 236 8.30 -24.18 23.00
N THR A 237 7.66 -23.35 23.83
CA THR A 237 6.99 -23.74 25.06
C THR A 237 5.51 -23.37 24.97
N GLU A 238 4.68 -24.41 24.90
CA GLU A 238 3.24 -24.31 25.10
C GLU A 238 2.96 -23.55 26.41
N GLY A 239 2.37 -22.36 26.34
CA GLY A 239 1.86 -21.66 27.53
C GLY A 239 1.95 -20.13 27.50
N GLU A 240 2.90 -19.55 26.78
CA GLU A 240 3.03 -18.08 26.70
C GLU A 240 2.98 -17.62 25.25
N SER A 241 1.84 -17.04 24.85
CA SER A 241 1.79 -16.23 23.64
C SER A 241 2.88 -15.17 23.75
N SER A 242 3.83 -15.17 22.81
CA SER A 242 4.82 -14.09 22.63
C SER A 242 4.18 -12.70 22.46
N ALA A 243 2.85 -12.64 22.36
CA ALA A 243 2.03 -11.44 22.38
C ALA A 243 1.91 -10.75 23.75
N LYS A 244 2.28 -11.37 24.88
CA LYS A 244 2.14 -10.76 26.22
C LYS A 244 3.32 -9.91 26.69
N GLY A 245 4.47 -9.98 26.02
CA GLY A 245 5.64 -9.16 26.36
C GLY A 245 5.69 -7.90 25.50
N GLY A 246 5.33 -6.74 26.05
CA GLY A 246 5.57 -5.43 25.43
C GLY A 246 7.06 -5.12 25.26
N ILE A 247 7.71 -5.77 24.30
CA ILE A 247 9.16 -5.69 24.03
C ILE A 247 9.51 -4.38 23.34
N LEU A 248 8.59 -3.92 22.48
CA LEU A 248 8.64 -2.67 21.76
C LEU A 248 7.40 -1.84 22.10
N SER A 249 7.61 -0.58 22.50
CA SER A 249 6.55 0.41 22.47
C SER A 249 6.98 1.62 21.66
N LEU A 250 6.10 2.07 20.78
CA LEU A 250 6.31 3.22 19.91
C LEU A 250 5.46 4.39 20.41
N ARG A 251 6.03 5.58 20.36
CA ARG A 251 5.29 6.83 20.53
C ARG A 251 5.76 7.80 19.47
N SER A 252 4.82 8.43 18.76
CA SER A 252 5.17 9.45 17.79
C SER A 252 4.36 10.72 17.98
N GLU A 253 4.96 11.84 17.57
CA GLU A 253 4.32 13.14 17.53
C GLU A 253 4.77 13.92 16.30
N MET A 254 3.89 14.81 15.82
CA MET A 254 4.27 15.77 14.80
C MET A 254 5.16 16.83 15.43
N SER A 255 6.27 17.14 14.76
CA SER A 255 7.26 18.10 15.23
C SER A 255 7.72 19.01 14.10
N HIS A 256 7.91 20.28 14.44
CA HIS A 256 8.70 21.22 13.65
C HIS A 256 10.15 21.20 14.15
N GLY A 257 11.05 21.87 13.42
CA GLY A 257 12.43 22.02 13.89
C GLY A 257 13.31 20.79 13.71
N LEU A 258 12.94 19.87 12.82
CA LEU A 258 13.70 18.64 12.57
C LEU A 258 14.89 18.87 11.62
N GLY A 259 15.84 17.95 11.68
CA GLY A 259 17.06 17.89 10.87
C GLY A 259 18.18 18.79 11.39
N LYS A 260 19.37 18.62 10.82
CA LYS A 260 20.60 19.33 11.25
C LYS A 260 20.48 20.86 11.31
N LYS A 261 19.61 21.45 10.49
CA LYS A 261 19.37 22.91 10.44
C LYS A 261 18.12 23.34 11.22
N GLY A 262 17.35 22.40 11.76
CA GLY A 262 16.14 22.71 12.53
C GLY A 262 15.02 23.38 11.75
N HIS A 263 14.86 23.05 10.46
CA HIS A 263 13.85 23.69 9.59
C HIS A 263 12.85 22.71 9.00
N LYS A 264 13.01 21.41 9.24
CA LYS A 264 12.12 20.40 8.68
C LYS A 264 10.93 20.16 9.59
N HIS A 265 9.81 19.83 8.98
CA HIS A 265 8.62 19.33 9.66
C HIS A 265 8.54 17.81 9.50
N GLY A 266 7.86 17.10 10.39
CA GLY A 266 7.61 15.67 10.25
C GLY A 266 7.38 14.97 11.59
N ILE A 267 7.89 13.76 11.75
CA ILE A 267 7.62 12.90 12.91
C ILE A 267 8.85 12.80 13.81
N ARG A 268 8.66 13.05 15.11
CA ARG A 268 9.56 12.57 16.16
C ARG A 268 9.03 11.22 16.64
N LEU A 269 9.83 10.17 16.50
CA LEU A 269 9.48 8.80 16.86
C LEU A 269 10.36 8.36 18.03
N VAL A 270 9.74 8.06 19.17
CA VAL A 270 10.41 7.47 20.32
C VAL A 270 10.16 5.96 20.32
N ILE A 271 11.25 5.20 20.37
CA ILE A 271 11.28 3.74 20.33
C ILE A 271 11.79 3.25 21.67
N HIS A 272 10.93 2.65 22.48
CA HIS A 272 11.35 2.03 23.74
C HIS A 272 11.57 0.53 23.55
N LEU A 273 12.76 0.06 23.90
CA LEU A 273 13.14 -1.36 23.88
C LEU A 273 13.39 -1.85 25.30
N LYS A 274 12.83 -3.02 25.66
CA LYS A 274 13.13 -3.64 26.95
C LYS A 274 14.56 -4.20 26.99
N GLY A 275 15.28 -3.92 28.08
CA GLY A 275 16.75 -4.01 28.14
C GLY A 275 17.38 -5.40 27.93
N HIS A 276 16.71 -6.50 28.27
CA HIS A 276 17.28 -7.85 28.12
C HIS A 276 17.21 -8.37 26.66
N GLU A 277 16.37 -7.78 25.81
CA GLU A 277 16.16 -8.23 24.43
C GLU A 277 16.77 -7.30 23.37
N SER A 278 17.33 -6.15 23.78
CA SER A 278 18.15 -5.29 22.92
C SER A 278 19.57 -5.80 22.70
N VAL A 279 19.94 -6.95 23.27
CA VAL A 279 21.30 -7.50 23.19
C VAL A 279 21.63 -7.86 21.74
N GLY A 280 22.64 -7.19 21.18
CA GLY A 280 23.06 -7.38 19.79
C GLY A 280 22.35 -6.47 18.77
N ILE A 281 21.39 -5.65 19.20
CA ILE A 281 20.72 -4.68 18.31
C ILE A 281 21.37 -3.30 18.48
N SER A 282 21.96 -2.79 17.41
CA SER A 282 22.54 -1.45 17.36
C SER A 282 21.44 -0.39 17.35
N LYS A 283 21.44 0.48 18.37
CA LYS A 283 20.52 1.63 18.45
C LYS A 283 20.65 2.55 17.24
N SER A 284 21.89 2.85 16.84
CA SER A 284 22.15 3.69 15.67
C SER A 284 21.61 3.05 14.39
N ASP A 285 21.63 1.72 14.29
CA ASP A 285 21.11 1.05 13.09
C ASP A 285 19.58 1.18 13.01
N ILE A 286 18.88 1.05 14.14
CA ILE A 286 17.44 1.32 14.24
C ILE A 286 17.13 2.77 13.84
N GLU A 287 17.83 3.75 14.41
CA GLU A 287 17.60 5.17 14.13
C GLU A 287 17.84 5.47 12.64
N ASN A 288 18.89 4.88 12.08
CA ASN A 288 19.25 5.02 10.67
C ASN A 288 18.23 4.40 9.70
N MET A 289 17.37 3.47 10.14
CA MET A 289 16.30 2.92 9.29
C MET A 289 15.36 4.03 8.79
N PHE A 290 15.09 5.04 9.63
CA PHE A 290 14.13 6.11 9.34
C PHE A 290 14.73 7.29 8.58
N ALA A 291 16.07 7.37 8.49
CA ALA A 291 16.77 8.52 7.93
C ALA A 291 16.48 8.78 6.45
N LYS A 292 16.05 7.76 5.69
CA LYS A 292 15.85 7.83 4.22
C LYS A 292 14.40 7.97 3.77
N ILE A 293 13.41 7.96 4.66
CA ILE A 293 11.98 7.90 4.31
C ILE A 293 11.56 9.01 3.31
N GLY A 294 11.98 10.26 3.54
CA GLY A 294 11.66 11.39 2.65
C GLY A 294 12.64 11.59 1.48
N LYS A 295 13.65 10.75 1.30
CA LYS A 295 14.67 10.97 0.26
C LYS A 295 14.06 10.82 -1.14
N GLY A 296 14.25 11.84 -1.98
CA GLY A 296 13.78 11.83 -3.38
C GLY A 296 12.30 12.18 -3.57
N LEU A 297 11.57 12.50 -2.50
CA LEU A 297 10.19 13.01 -2.57
C LEU A 297 10.19 14.53 -2.44
N ARG A 298 9.19 15.21 -3.01
CA ARG A 298 8.98 16.65 -2.76
C ARG A 298 8.34 16.89 -1.38
N ALA A 299 7.75 15.86 -0.78
CA ALA A 299 7.31 15.91 0.61
C ALA A 299 8.51 16.18 1.52
N GLU A 300 8.61 17.40 2.08
CA GLU A 300 9.73 17.83 2.94
C GLU A 300 9.68 17.23 4.36
N ARG A 301 8.87 16.18 4.56
CA ARG A 301 8.68 15.51 5.85
C ARG A 301 9.90 14.68 6.23
N ARG A 302 10.35 14.81 7.47
CA ARG A 302 11.45 14.01 8.06
C ARG A 302 10.95 13.14 9.21
N VAL A 303 11.62 12.01 9.43
CA VAL A 303 11.49 11.25 10.67
C VAL A 303 12.79 11.38 11.46
N GLU A 304 12.69 11.72 12.74
CA GLU A 304 13.77 11.60 13.72
C GLU A 304 13.37 10.54 14.73
N ALA A 305 14.05 9.40 14.66
CA ALA A 305 13.87 8.30 15.58
C ALA A 305 14.88 8.39 16.72
N GLU A 306 14.44 8.11 17.94
CA GLU A 306 15.27 8.05 19.14
C GLU A 306 15.01 6.74 19.88
N VAL A 307 16.07 5.97 20.14
CA VAL A 307 15.96 4.68 20.83
C VAL A 307 16.27 4.80 22.31
N MET A 308 15.23 4.71 23.13
CA MET A 308 15.32 4.75 24.58
C MET A 308 15.29 3.32 25.15
N ASN A 309 16.00 3.11 26.27
CA ASN A 309 15.79 1.91 27.05
C ASN A 309 14.42 2.05 27.74
N GLY A 310 13.57 1.04 27.61
CA GLY A 310 12.35 0.94 28.41
C GLY A 310 12.70 0.78 29.90
N PRO A 311 11.77 1.15 30.81
CA PRO A 311 11.88 0.78 32.22
C PRO A 311 11.88 -0.74 32.41
#